data_AF-A0A9R1WXX2-F1
#
_entry.id   AF-A0A9R1WXX2-F1
#
_cell.length_a   1.000
_cell.length_b   1.000
_cell.length_c   1.000
_cell.angle_alpha   90.00
_cell.angle_beta   90.00
_cell.angle_gamma   90.00
#
_symmetry.space_group_name_H-M   'P 1'
#
loop_
_entity.id
_entity.type
_entity.pdbx_description
1 polymer ?
#
loop_
_entity_poly.entity_id
_entity_poly.type
_entity_poly.pdbx_seq_one_letter_code
_entity_poly.pdbx_strand_id
1 'polypeptide(L)'
;MAKRSCLSDHSPRVSKRDYYHLNIDSLLESLLAVSDSALIEASFDGLVESRSAYSDQNEFIQRALHIGSVLLEVGKRYGRKLSSVHNASFWPLPPDLTIKVFSMLDTPSVCSASATCLFFQNCAKDPLCFANIDLAIPKVNVVVVTTMIQRARNALQ
;
A
#
# COMPACT_ATOMS: atom_id res chain seq x y z
N MET A 1 0.32 -63.37 -10.18
CA MET A 1 -0.61 -62.22 -10.19
C MET A 1 0.20 -60.94 -10.02
N ALA A 2 0.38 -60.17 -11.10
CA ALA A 2 1.14 -58.92 -11.09
C ALA A 2 0.21 -57.74 -10.78
N LYS A 3 0.50 -56.98 -9.72
CA LYS A 3 -0.16 -55.70 -9.47
C LYS A 3 0.62 -54.61 -10.20
N ARG A 4 0.06 -54.09 -11.30
CA ARG A 4 0.57 -52.88 -11.96
C ARG A 4 0.22 -51.67 -11.09
N SER A 5 1.23 -50.92 -10.67
CA SER A 5 1.05 -49.63 -10.01
C SER A 5 0.87 -48.56 -11.09
N CYS A 6 -0.32 -47.96 -11.16
CA CYS A 6 -0.56 -46.78 -12.00
C CYS A 6 0.07 -45.57 -11.31
N LEU A 7 1.12 -45.01 -11.91
CA LEU A 7 1.61 -43.68 -11.57
C LEU A 7 0.59 -42.67 -12.08
N SER A 8 -0.15 -42.04 -11.15
CA SER A 8 -0.98 -40.88 -11.45
C SER A 8 -0.03 -39.71 -11.67
N ASP A 9 0.15 -39.35 -12.94
CA ASP A 9 0.90 -38.18 -13.37
C ASP A 9 0.10 -36.92 -13.01
N HIS A 10 0.20 -36.50 -11.74
CA HIS A 10 -0.32 -35.21 -11.28
C HIS A 10 0.62 -34.11 -11.75
N SER A 11 0.57 -33.80 -13.04
CA SER A 11 1.04 -32.51 -13.54
C SER A 11 0.16 -31.42 -12.93
N PRO A 12 0.71 -30.46 -12.17
CA PRO A 12 -0.09 -29.37 -11.63
C PRO A 12 -0.59 -28.55 -12.81
N ARG A 13 -1.90 -28.59 -13.06
CA ARG A 13 -2.55 -27.68 -14.01
C ARG A 13 -2.49 -26.27 -13.46
N VAL A 14 -1.38 -25.58 -13.72
CA VAL A 14 -1.25 -24.14 -13.51
C VAL A 14 -2.34 -23.46 -14.32
N SER A 15 -3.20 -22.68 -13.66
CA SER A 15 -4.29 -21.98 -14.34
C SER A 15 -3.70 -20.95 -15.30
N LYS A 16 -4.39 -20.70 -16.43
CA LYS A 16 -3.96 -19.69 -17.42
C LYS A 16 -3.72 -18.31 -16.78
N ARG A 17 -4.50 -18.00 -15.74
CA ARG A 17 -4.37 -16.76 -14.94
C ARG A 17 -3.07 -16.72 -14.13
N ASP A 18 -2.65 -17.85 -13.57
CA ASP A 18 -1.42 -17.96 -12.78
C ASP A 18 -0.19 -17.84 -13.69
N TYR A 19 -0.26 -18.36 -14.92
CA TYR A 19 0.78 -18.21 -15.93
C TYR A 19 1.00 -16.74 -16.35
N TYR A 20 -0.07 -15.98 -16.59
CA TYR A 20 0.05 -14.56 -16.92
C TYR A 20 0.61 -13.73 -15.74
N HIS A 21 0.26 -14.09 -14.50
CA HIS A 21 0.78 -13.40 -13.32
C HIS A 21 2.29 -13.62 -13.15
N LEU A 22 2.75 -14.87 -13.22
CA LEU A 22 4.17 -15.23 -13.13
C LEU A 22 5.00 -14.56 -14.24
N ASN A 23 4.43 -14.40 -15.42
CA ASN A 23 5.07 -13.70 -16.54
C ASN A 23 5.27 -12.21 -16.21
N ILE A 24 4.25 -11.53 -15.70
CA ILE A 24 4.34 -10.10 -15.34
C ILE A 24 5.33 -9.86 -14.20
N ASP A 25 5.34 -10.72 -13.18
CA ASP A 25 6.29 -10.59 -12.06
C ASP A 25 7.73 -10.65 -12.57
N SER A 26 8.06 -11.63 -13.42
CA SER A 26 9.40 -11.77 -14.00
C SER A 26 9.81 -10.62 -14.92
N LEU A 27 8.86 -10.08 -15.71
CA LEU A 27 9.09 -8.91 -16.56
C LEU A 27 9.35 -7.66 -15.73
N LEU A 28 8.59 -7.49 -14.64
CA LEU A 28 8.74 -6.35 -13.74
C LEU A 28 10.07 -6.42 -12.99
N GLU A 29 10.47 -7.60 -12.49
CA GLU A 29 11.80 -7.80 -11.89
C GLU A 29 12.92 -7.48 -12.88
N SER A 30 12.81 -7.98 -14.11
CA SER A 30 13.80 -7.71 -15.16
C SER A 30 13.90 -6.22 -15.51
N LEU A 31 12.76 -5.53 -15.59
CA LEU A 31 12.71 -4.08 -15.85
C LEU A 31 13.32 -3.28 -14.68
N LEU A 32 13.01 -3.64 -13.43
CA LEU A 32 13.53 -2.97 -12.24
C LEU A 32 15.02 -3.24 -12.00
N ALA A 33 15.56 -4.32 -12.56
CA ALA A 33 17.00 -4.61 -12.53
C ALA A 33 17.81 -3.70 -13.48
N VAL A 34 17.18 -3.04 -14.44
CA VAL A 34 17.85 -2.09 -15.35
C VAL A 34 18.26 -0.85 -14.55
N SER A 35 19.57 -0.67 -14.36
CA SER A 35 20.13 0.47 -13.61
C SER A 35 20.39 1.70 -14.47
N ASP A 36 20.43 1.55 -15.80
CA ASP A 36 20.75 2.62 -16.74
C ASP A 36 19.46 3.19 -17.36
N SER A 37 19.11 4.42 -16.96
CA SER A 37 17.92 5.11 -17.47
C SER A 37 18.02 5.43 -18.97
N ALA A 38 19.23 5.60 -19.52
CA ALA A 38 19.40 5.91 -20.94
C ALA A 38 19.01 4.72 -21.83
N LEU A 39 19.21 3.48 -21.35
CA LEU A 39 18.75 2.28 -22.06
C LEU A 39 17.23 2.20 -22.11
N ILE A 40 16.55 2.60 -21.03
CA ILE A 40 15.08 2.62 -20.96
C ILE A 40 14.54 3.69 -21.92
N GLU A 41 15.12 4.88 -21.92
CA GLU A 41 14.74 5.98 -22.83
C GLU A 41 14.94 5.60 -24.30
N ALA A 42 16.12 5.12 -24.68
CA ALA A 42 16.42 4.71 -26.05
C ALA A 42 15.52 3.56 -26.53
N SER A 43 15.23 2.58 -25.66
CA SER A 43 14.30 1.50 -25.98
C SER A 43 12.87 2.00 -26.14
N PHE A 44 12.45 2.98 -25.36
CA PHE A 44 11.12 3.58 -25.45
C PHE A 44 10.96 4.34 -26.77
N ASP A 45 11.94 5.18 -27.12
CA ASP A 45 11.95 5.94 -28.36
C ASP A 45 11.91 5.01 -29.58
N GLY A 46 12.75 3.98 -29.61
CA GLY A 46 12.73 2.98 -30.69
C GLY A 46 11.40 2.25 -30.83
N LEU A 47 10.71 1.97 -29.71
CA LEU A 47 9.36 1.36 -29.73
C LEU A 47 8.28 2.34 -30.22
N VAL A 48 8.40 3.62 -29.93
CA VAL A 48 7.51 4.65 -30.48
C VAL A 48 7.73 4.78 -31.99
N GLU A 49 8.98 4.89 -32.42
CA GLU A 49 9.37 5.04 -33.83
C GLU A 49 9.01 3.81 -34.68
N SER A 50 9.00 2.60 -34.09
CA SER A 50 8.61 1.37 -34.78
C SER A 50 7.13 1.33 -35.20
N ARG A 51 6.30 2.23 -34.67
CA ARG A 51 4.85 2.27 -34.94
C ARG A 51 4.56 3.15 -36.16
N SER A 52 3.81 2.59 -37.11
CA SER A 52 3.55 3.22 -38.40
C SER A 52 2.53 4.36 -38.38
N ALA A 53 1.61 4.38 -37.41
CA ALA A 53 0.56 5.39 -37.35
C ALA A 53 0.68 6.26 -36.08
N TYR A 54 0.40 7.56 -36.22
CA TYR A 54 0.38 8.50 -35.09
C TYR A 54 -0.63 8.10 -34.01
N SER A 55 -1.77 7.52 -34.40
CA SER A 55 -2.75 6.99 -33.44
C SER A 55 -2.14 5.89 -32.57
N ASP A 56 -1.39 4.97 -33.16
CA ASP A 56 -0.76 3.85 -32.44
C ASP A 56 0.37 4.32 -31.54
N GLN A 57 1.11 5.36 -31.95
CA GLN A 57 2.13 6.03 -31.14
C GLN A 57 1.48 6.69 -29.92
N ASN A 58 0.41 7.47 -30.12
CA ASN A 58 -0.30 8.14 -29.04
C ASN A 58 -0.91 7.13 -28.05
N GLU A 59 -1.55 6.06 -28.55
CA GLU A 59 -2.09 5.00 -27.69
C GLU A 59 -1.01 4.34 -26.83
N PHE A 60 0.17 4.08 -27.41
CA PHE A 60 1.31 3.54 -26.67
C PHE A 60 1.77 4.45 -25.55
N ILE A 61 1.96 5.73 -25.87
CA ILE A 61 2.41 6.73 -24.91
C ILE A 61 1.41 6.83 -23.75
N GLN A 62 0.11 6.88 -24.03
CA GLN A 62 -0.92 6.93 -22.98
C GLN A 62 -0.90 5.67 -22.10
N ARG A 63 -0.71 4.48 -22.69
CA ARG A 63 -0.57 3.23 -21.91
C ARG A 63 0.68 3.24 -21.03
N ALA A 64 1.81 3.70 -21.56
CA ALA A 64 3.06 3.80 -20.81
C ALA A 64 2.94 4.78 -19.64
N LEU A 65 2.36 5.96 -19.86
CA LEU A 65 2.06 6.94 -18.81
C LEU A 65 1.15 6.36 -17.73
N HIS A 66 0.11 5.63 -18.13
CA HIS A 66 -0.80 4.97 -17.19
C HIS A 66 -0.06 3.95 -16.31
N ILE A 67 0.71 3.05 -16.91
CA ILE A 67 1.47 2.03 -16.17
C ILE A 67 2.51 2.69 -15.25
N GLY A 68 3.23 3.71 -15.74
CA GLY A 68 4.20 4.46 -14.94
C GLY A 68 3.56 5.14 -13.72
N SER A 69 2.36 5.71 -13.88
CA SER A 69 1.60 6.30 -12.77
C SER A 69 1.20 5.26 -11.72
N VAL A 70 0.74 4.08 -12.15
CA VAL A 70 0.39 2.97 -11.25
C VAL A 70 1.62 2.50 -10.48
N LEU A 71 2.75 2.27 -11.16
CA LEU A 71 4.01 1.86 -10.52
C LEU A 71 4.51 2.90 -9.51
N LEU A 72 4.43 4.18 -9.86
CA LEU A 72 4.81 5.27 -8.97
C LEU A 72 3.98 5.29 -7.68
N GLU A 73 2.66 5.16 -7.79
CA GLU A 73 1.79 5.17 -6.60
C GLU A 73 1.99 3.92 -5.73
N VAL A 74 2.14 2.74 -6.34
CA VAL A 74 2.43 1.50 -5.61
C VAL A 74 3.79 1.59 -4.92
N GLY A 75 4.83 2.06 -5.60
CA GLY A 75 6.16 2.28 -5.02
C GLY A 75 6.12 3.23 -3.84
N LYS A 76 5.47 4.39 -3.98
CA LYS A 76 5.26 5.35 -2.88
C LYS A 76 4.51 4.71 -1.70
N ARG A 77 3.47 3.94 -1.96
CA ARG A 77 2.68 3.24 -0.92
C ARG A 77 3.53 2.24 -0.14
N TYR A 78 4.33 1.43 -0.82
CA TYR A 78 5.21 0.47 -0.16
C TYR A 78 6.37 1.16 0.57
N GLY A 79 6.93 2.23 0.02
CA GLY A 79 7.89 3.08 0.73
C GLY A 79 7.33 3.59 2.07
N ARG A 80 6.12 4.19 2.05
CA ARG A 80 5.42 4.61 3.28
C ARG A 80 5.19 3.44 4.25
N LYS A 81 4.83 2.26 3.75
CA LYS A 81 4.62 1.06 4.58
C LYS A 81 5.91 0.61 5.26
N LEU A 82 7.03 0.58 4.55
CA LEU A 82 8.34 0.23 5.12
C LEU A 82 8.80 1.26 6.16
N SER A 83 8.69 2.56 5.87
CA SER A 83 8.99 3.62 6.84
C SER A 83 8.10 3.54 8.08
N SER A 84 6.82 3.19 7.91
CA SER A 84 5.88 2.96 9.01
C SER A 84 6.30 1.79 9.90
N VAL A 85 6.75 0.67 9.32
CA VAL A 85 7.30 -0.46 10.09
C VAL A 85 8.58 -0.06 10.83
N HIS A 86 9.46 0.72 10.18
CA HIS A 86 10.64 1.27 10.82
C HIS A 86 10.27 2.15 12.02
N ASN A 87 9.39 3.13 11.86
CA ASN A 87 8.93 4.01 12.94
C ASN A 87 8.34 3.26 14.14
N ALA A 88 7.63 2.16 13.91
CA ALA A 88 7.13 1.29 14.97
C ALA A 88 8.25 0.51 15.67
N SER A 89 9.27 0.05 14.93
CA SER A 89 10.36 -0.78 15.46
C SER A 89 11.29 -0.02 16.42
N PHE A 90 11.36 1.31 16.31
CA PHE A 90 12.15 2.17 17.19
C PHE A 90 11.35 2.74 18.36
N TRP A 91 10.05 2.41 18.47
CA TRP A 91 9.22 2.85 19.59
C TRP A 91 9.33 1.84 20.75
N PRO A 92 9.86 2.25 21.92
CA PRO A 92 10.17 1.31 22.99
C PRO A 92 8.94 0.86 23.81
N LEU A 93 7.78 1.49 23.62
CA LEU A 93 6.60 1.18 24.43
C LEU A 93 5.69 0.15 23.76
N PRO A 94 5.16 -0.82 24.52
CA PRO A 94 4.11 -1.73 24.04
C PRO A 94 2.80 -0.96 23.75
N PRO A 95 1.84 -1.60 23.05
CA PRO A 95 0.54 -0.99 22.72
C PRO A 95 -0.15 -0.35 23.94
N ASP A 96 -0.27 -1.05 25.06
CA ASP A 96 -1.02 -0.58 26.24
C ASP A 96 -0.43 0.71 26.82
N LEU A 97 0.90 0.81 26.89
CA LEU A 97 1.58 2.01 27.35
C LEU A 97 1.49 3.14 26.32
N THR A 98 1.51 2.82 25.03
CA THR A 98 1.33 3.81 23.95
C THR A 98 -0.09 4.39 23.95
N ILE A 99 -1.11 3.55 24.13
CA ILE A 99 -2.52 3.97 24.29
C ILE A 99 -2.66 4.88 25.51
N LYS A 100 -2.01 4.53 26.63
CA LYS A 100 -2.02 5.37 27.82
C LYS A 100 -1.37 6.73 27.57
N VAL A 101 -0.23 6.78 26.88
CA VAL A 101 0.38 8.06 26.46
C VAL A 101 -0.58 8.85 25.57
N PHE A 102 -1.21 8.21 24.58
CA PHE A 102 -2.16 8.89 23.68
C PHE A 102 -3.40 9.42 24.39
N SER A 103 -3.90 8.73 25.42
CA SER A 103 -5.01 9.21 26.25
C SER A 103 -4.70 10.48 27.04
N MET A 104 -3.41 10.84 27.16
CA MET A 104 -2.94 12.05 27.82
C MET A 104 -2.64 13.20 26.85
N LEU A 105 -2.76 12.96 25.53
CA LEU A 105 -2.52 13.96 24.50
C LEU A 105 -3.84 14.63 24.06
N ASP A 106 -3.75 15.85 23.54
CA ASP A 106 -4.86 16.50 22.88
C ASP A 106 -5.18 15.83 21.53
N THR A 107 -6.44 15.94 21.10
CA THR A 107 -6.94 15.31 19.87
C THR A 107 -6.08 15.61 18.62
N PRO A 108 -5.61 16.85 18.37
CA PRO A 108 -4.68 17.15 17.28
C PRO A 108 -3.36 16.37 17.35
N SER A 109 -2.77 16.21 18.54
CA SER A 109 -1.53 15.46 18.74
C SER A 109 -1.73 13.97 18.52
N VAL A 110 -2.82 13.38 19.00
CA VAL A 110 -3.18 11.97 18.72
C VAL A 110 -3.35 11.74 17.22
N CYS A 111 -4.07 12.64 16.53
CA CYS A 111 -4.24 12.57 15.07
C CYS A 111 -2.89 12.65 14.35
N SER A 112 -2.01 13.55 14.76
CA SER A 112 -0.68 13.72 14.18
C SER A 112 0.18 12.46 14.38
N ALA A 113 0.22 11.92 15.61
CA ALA A 113 0.95 10.69 15.91
C ALA A 113 0.41 9.50 15.10
N SER A 114 -0.91 9.36 14.98
CA SER A 114 -1.56 8.27 14.22
C SER A 114 -1.21 8.25 12.73
N ALA A 115 -0.80 9.39 12.16
CA ALA A 115 -0.44 9.50 10.75
C ALA A 115 1.01 9.05 10.46
N THR A 116 1.84 8.84 11.50
CA THR A 116 3.28 8.55 11.34
C THR A 116 3.59 7.08 11.05
N CYS A 117 2.84 6.15 11.64
CA CYS A 117 3.04 4.71 11.45
C CYS A 117 1.78 3.90 11.78
N LEU A 118 1.74 2.65 11.30
CA LEU A 118 0.62 1.74 11.45
C LEU A 118 0.44 1.32 12.92
N PHE A 119 1.53 1.19 13.66
CA PHE A 119 1.49 0.88 15.09
C PHE A 119 0.77 1.98 15.88
N PHE A 120 1.14 3.25 15.67
CA PHE A 120 0.44 4.39 16.27
C PHE A 120 -0.98 4.54 15.75
N GLN A 121 -1.22 4.32 14.46
CA GLN A 121 -2.57 4.31 13.91
C GLN A 121 -3.48 3.29 14.62
N ASN A 122 -2.95 2.11 14.95
CA ASN A 122 -3.70 1.08 15.65
C ASN A 122 -3.91 1.43 17.13
N CYS A 123 -2.90 1.95 17.81
CA CYS A 123 -3.05 2.43 19.20
C CYS A 123 -4.06 3.58 19.29
N ALA A 124 -4.01 4.54 18.36
CA ALA A 124 -4.92 5.68 18.31
C ALA A 124 -6.38 5.33 18.00
N LYS A 125 -6.69 4.10 17.58
CA LYS A 125 -8.09 3.64 17.42
C LYS A 125 -8.73 3.26 18.75
N ASP A 126 -7.93 3.10 19.81
CA ASP A 126 -8.44 2.72 21.12
C ASP A 126 -9.35 3.82 21.69
N PRO A 127 -10.52 3.47 22.26
CA PRO A 127 -11.47 4.44 22.81
C PRO A 127 -10.87 5.35 23.89
N LEU A 128 -9.88 4.88 24.66
CA LEU A 128 -9.21 5.67 25.69
C LEU A 128 -8.49 6.89 25.12
N CYS A 129 -8.04 6.83 23.86
CA CYS A 129 -7.40 7.95 23.18
C CYS A 129 -8.35 9.13 22.92
N PHE A 130 -9.67 8.91 23.03
CA PHE A 130 -10.71 9.91 22.79
C PHE A 130 -11.73 9.99 23.94
N ALA A 131 -11.37 9.55 25.14
CA ALA A 131 -12.26 9.61 26.30
C ALA A 131 -12.65 11.05 26.67
N ASN A 132 -11.75 12.02 26.44
CA ASN A 132 -11.97 13.45 26.69
C ASN A 132 -11.67 14.25 25.40
N ILE A 133 -12.69 14.51 24.59
CA ILE A 133 -12.55 15.32 23.36
C ILE A 133 -12.87 16.76 23.70
N ASP A 134 -11.86 17.63 23.66
CA ASP A 134 -12.07 19.07 23.72
C ASP A 134 -12.50 19.61 22.35
N LEU A 135 -13.74 20.06 22.26
CA LEU A 135 -14.34 20.65 21.06
C LEU A 135 -14.23 22.19 21.05
N ALA A 136 -13.56 22.81 22.02
CA ALA A 136 -13.43 24.27 22.14
C ALA A 136 -12.50 24.92 21.08
N ILE A 137 -12.13 24.19 20.03
CA ILE A 137 -11.31 24.73 18.93
C ILE A 137 -12.22 25.42 17.92
N PRO A 138 -11.97 26.69 17.53
CA PRO A 138 -12.94 27.50 16.77
C PRO A 138 -13.24 27.05 15.32
N LYS A 139 -12.64 25.93 14.85
CA LYS A 139 -12.81 25.40 13.48
C LYS A 139 -12.71 23.87 13.42
N VAL A 140 -13.48 23.14 14.23
CA VAL A 140 -13.52 21.67 14.11
C VAL A 140 -14.33 21.26 12.89
N ASN A 141 -13.74 20.42 12.02
CA ASN A 141 -14.41 19.86 10.85
C ASN A 141 -15.50 18.85 11.29
N VAL A 142 -16.75 19.08 10.89
CA VAL A 142 -17.93 18.26 11.23
C VAL A 142 -17.76 16.78 10.86
N VAL A 143 -17.02 16.47 9.79
CA VAL A 143 -16.73 15.08 9.37
C VAL A 143 -15.87 14.35 10.42
N VAL A 144 -14.92 15.08 11.02
CA VAL A 144 -14.04 14.55 12.07
C VAL A 144 -14.85 14.26 13.34
N VAL A 145 -15.71 15.20 13.75
CA VAL A 145 -16.60 15.01 14.91
C VAL A 145 -17.52 13.81 14.72
N THR A 146 -18.13 13.69 13.53
CA THR A 146 -19.06 12.58 13.22
C THR A 146 -18.34 11.23 13.28
N THR A 147 -17.12 11.16 12.74
CA THR A 147 -16.29 9.95 12.79
C THR A 147 -15.88 9.60 14.23
N MET A 148 -15.55 10.60 15.06
CA MET A 148 -15.21 10.40 16.47
C MET A 148 -16.40 9.88 17.28
N ILE A 149 -17.59 10.46 17.10
CA ILE A 149 -18.83 10.00 17.74
C ILE A 149 -19.12 8.55 17.36
N GLN A 150 -18.99 8.21 16.07
CA GLN A 150 -19.25 6.85 15.61
C GLN A 150 -18.29 5.83 16.21
N ARG A 151 -17.00 6.19 16.37
CA ARG A 151 -16.00 5.33 17.01
C ARG A 151 -16.26 5.15 18.51
N ALA A 152 -16.58 6.22 19.23
CA ALA A 152 -16.90 6.15 20.66
C ALA A 152 -18.17 5.33 20.93
N ARG A 153 -19.20 5.48 20.09
CA ARG A 153 -20.44 4.70 20.19
C ARG A 153 -20.20 3.18 20.10
N ASN A 154 -19.36 2.75 19.16
CA ASN A 154 -19.07 1.32 18.97
C ASN A 154 -18.31 0.68 20.14
N ALA A 155 -17.72 1.47 21.04
CA ALA A 155 -17.01 0.98 22.22
C ALA A 155 -17.91 0.80 23.45
N LEU A 156 -19.15 1.30 23.39
CA LEU A 156 -20.14 1.22 24.48
C LEU A 156 -21.18 0.10 24.27
N GLN A 157 -21.06 -0.69 23.20
CA GLN A 157 -21.89 -1.86 22.87
C GLN A 157 -21.08 -3.14 23.08
#